data_AF-X1BSE2-F1
#
_entry.id   AF-X1BSE2-F1
#
_cell.length_a   1.000
_cell.length_b   1.000
_cell.length_c   1.000
_cell.angle_alpha   90.00
_cell.angle_beta   90.00
_cell.angle_gamma   90.00
#
_symmetry.space_group_name_H-M   'P 1'
#
loop_
_entity.id
_entity.type
_entity.pdbx_description
1 polymer ?
#
loop_
_entity_poly.entity_id
_entity_poly.type
_entity_poly.pdbx_seq_one_letter_code
_entity_poly.pdbx_strand_id
1 'polypeptide(L)'
;MPITVKERFRIMERIKDKLENLIGKKVRIRANKGRKVIIEREGQIEELYTNIFVVKVYERGKRVSRASFNFADILTGIVKISSINKDEDFFPWLSE
;
A
#
# COMPACT_ATOMS: atom_id res chain seq x y z
N MET A 1 10.90 3.89 21.72
CA MET A 1 9.80 3.32 22.51
C MET A 1 9.15 2.21 21.70
N PRO A 2 8.95 0.98 22.23
CA PRO A 2 8.14 0.00 21.54
C PRO A 2 6.71 0.53 21.47
N ILE A 3 6.20 0.67 20.25
CA ILE A 3 4.80 0.99 19.99
C ILE A 3 3.97 -0.09 20.69
N THR A 4 3.19 0.31 21.70
CA THR A 4 2.31 -0.60 22.43
C THR A 4 1.32 -1.24 21.46
N VAL A 5 0.91 -2.48 21.68
CA VAL A 5 -0.03 -3.21 20.80
C VAL A 5 -1.27 -2.38 20.46
N LYS A 6 -1.82 -1.64 21.43
CA LYS A 6 -2.96 -0.72 21.28
C LYS A 6 -2.72 0.40 20.25
N GLU A 7 -1.51 0.91 20.18
CA GLU A 7 -1.11 1.97 19.25
C GLU A 7 -0.99 1.42 17.83
N ARG A 8 -0.49 0.19 17.66
CA ARG A 8 -0.49 -0.49 16.35
C ARG A 8 -1.89 -0.71 15.81
N PHE A 9 -2.85 -1.08 16.66
CA PHE A 9 -4.25 -1.24 16.26
C PHE A 9 -4.83 0.07 15.68
N ARG A 10 -4.61 1.20 16.36
CA ARG A 10 -5.07 2.51 15.88
C ARG A 10 -4.46 2.90 14.54
N ILE A 11 -3.16 2.65 14.35
CA ILE A 11 -2.49 2.94 13.08
C ILE A 11 -3.05 2.04 11.97
N MET A 12 -3.32 0.76 12.26
CA MET A 12 -3.90 -0.17 11.31
C MET A 12 -5.32 0.24 10.89
N GLU A 13 -6.17 0.70 11.82
CA GLU A 13 -7.48 1.25 11.49
C GLU A 13 -7.35 2.48 10.58
N ARG A 14 -6.46 3.42 10.92
CA ARG A 14 -6.20 4.59 10.09
C ARG A 14 -5.69 4.24 8.68
N ILE A 15 -4.87 3.19 8.55
CA ILE A 15 -4.41 2.69 7.25
C ILE A 15 -5.60 2.16 6.44
N LYS A 16 -6.48 1.37 7.05
CA LYS A 16 -7.67 0.81 6.40
C LYS A 16 -8.61 1.90 5.91
N ASP A 17 -8.97 2.85 6.77
CA ASP A 17 -9.86 3.97 6.41
C ASP A 17 -9.28 4.77 5.24
N LYS A 18 -7.97 5.01 5.25
CA LYS A 18 -7.30 5.74 4.16
C LYS A 18 -7.36 4.94 2.86
N LEU A 19 -7.11 3.63 2.90
CA LEU A 19 -7.16 2.76 1.71
C LEU A 19 -8.58 2.66 1.14
N GLU A 20 -9.61 2.62 1.99
CA GLU A 20 -11.01 2.61 1.53
C GLU A 20 -11.30 3.83 0.66
N ASN A 21 -10.81 4.99 1.07
CA ASN A 21 -10.89 6.23 0.30
C ASN A 21 -10.04 6.26 -1.00
N LEU A 22 -9.21 5.25 -1.21
CA LEU A 22 -8.37 5.07 -2.40
C LEU A 22 -8.88 3.97 -3.33
N ILE A 23 -9.95 3.24 -2.98
CA ILE A 23 -10.58 2.26 -3.87
C ILE A 23 -10.95 2.97 -5.18
N GLY A 24 -10.60 2.33 -6.30
CA GLY A 24 -10.84 2.88 -7.63
C GLY A 24 -9.90 4.02 -8.03
N LYS A 25 -8.98 4.47 -7.18
CA LYS A 25 -7.97 5.48 -7.57
C LYS A 25 -6.71 4.82 -8.11
N LYS A 26 -6.11 5.45 -9.12
CA LYS A 26 -4.80 5.03 -9.63
C LYS A 26 -3.71 5.46 -8.66
N VAL A 27 -2.83 4.53 -8.33
CA VAL A 27 -1.76 4.68 -7.35
C VAL A 27 -0.47 4.06 -7.88
N ARG A 28 0.67 4.54 -7.40
CA ARG A 28 1.98 3.92 -7.57
C ARG A 28 2.30 3.12 -6.32
N ILE A 29 2.70 1.87 -6.49
CA ILE A 29 3.04 0.95 -5.42
C ILE A 29 4.50 0.60 -5.54
N ARG A 30 5.23 0.83 -4.44
CA ARG A 30 6.62 0.45 -4.28
C ARG A 30 6.70 -0.61 -3.19
N ALA A 31 6.98 -1.85 -3.58
CA ALA A 31 7.06 -2.98 -2.66
C ALA A 31 8.48 -3.57 -2.62
N ASN A 32 8.97 -3.89 -1.44
CA ASN A 32 10.24 -4.59 -1.26
C ASN A 32 9.99 -6.10 -1.19
N LYS A 33 10.30 -6.83 -2.26
CA LYS A 33 10.05 -8.28 -2.36
C LYS A 33 11.23 -9.12 -1.84
N GLY A 34 12.24 -8.52 -1.20
CA GLY A 34 13.38 -9.26 -0.65
C GLY A 34 14.51 -8.39 -0.12
N ARG A 35 15.76 -8.89 -0.17
CA ARG A 35 16.93 -8.17 0.37
C ARG A 35 17.50 -7.08 -0.55
N LYS A 36 17.09 -7.06 -1.83
CA LYS A 36 17.62 -6.10 -2.83
C LYS A 36 16.65 -5.77 -3.96
N VAL A 37 15.42 -6.31 -3.92
CA VAL A 37 14.47 -6.20 -5.04
C VAL A 37 13.33 -5.30 -4.63
N ILE A 38 13.41 -4.04 -5.06
CA ILE A 38 12.33 -3.07 -4.95
C ILE A 38 11.58 -3.10 -6.27
N ILE A 39 10.30 -3.48 -6.23
CA ILE A 39 9.41 -3.37 -7.37
C ILE A 39 8.62 -2.08 -7.27
N GLU A 40 8.55 -1.34 -8.36
CA GLU A 40 7.69 -0.16 -8.49
C GLU A 40 6.74 -0.37 -9.66
N ARG A 41 5.44 -0.25 -9.40
CA ARG A 41 4.39 -0.52 -10.37
C ARG A 41 3.24 0.46 -10.20
N GLU A 42 2.59 0.78 -11.31
CA GLU A 42 1.34 1.54 -11.30
C GLU A 42 0.16 0.58 -11.24
N GLY A 43 -0.86 0.96 -10.50
CA GLY A 43 -2.03 0.14 -10.32
C GLY A 43 -3.24 0.93 -9.83
N GLN A 44 -4.29 0.22 -9.48
CA GLN A 44 -5.52 0.74 -8.90
C GLN A 44 -5.95 -0.18 -7.78
N ILE A 45 -6.29 0.38 -6.62
CA ILE A 45 -6.84 -0.42 -5.51
C ILE A 45 -8.23 -0.89 -5.96
N GLU A 46 -8.40 -2.20 -6.04
CA GLU A 46 -9.68 -2.83 -6.43
C GLU A 46 -10.52 -3.13 -5.20
N GLU A 47 -9.96 -3.84 -4.22
CA GLU A 47 -10.71 -4.40 -3.10
C GLU A 47 -9.91 -4.35 -1.80
N LEU A 48 -10.65 -4.29 -0.69
CA LEU A 48 -10.12 -4.38 0.66
C LEU A 48 -10.80 -5.52 1.40
N TYR A 49 -9.99 -6.34 2.05
CA TYR A 49 -10.42 -7.44 2.89
C TYR A 49 -9.89 -7.21 4.31
N THR A 50 -10.25 -8.08 5.26
CA THR A 50 -9.93 -7.89 6.68
C THR A 50 -8.43 -7.66 6.96
N ASN A 51 -7.54 -8.37 6.25
CA ASN A 51 -6.09 -8.35 6.49
C ASN A 51 -5.25 -7.94 5.27
N ILE A 52 -5.85 -7.93 4.08
CA ILE A 52 -5.17 -7.68 2.82
C ILE A 52 -5.93 -6.65 1.98
N PHE A 53 -5.22 -6.03 1.06
CA PHE A 53 -5.80 -5.24 -0.02
C PHE A 53 -5.35 -5.79 -1.36
N VAL A 54 -6.21 -5.68 -2.37
CA VAL A 54 -5.97 -6.12 -3.73
C VAL A 54 -5.79 -4.92 -4.64
N VAL A 55 -4.70 -4.95 -5.40
CA VAL A 55 -4.38 -3.96 -6.41
C VAL A 55 -4.37 -4.61 -7.78
N LYS A 56 -5.10 -4.01 -8.70
CA LYS A 56 -4.94 -4.20 -10.14
C LYS A 56 -3.68 -3.50 -10.62
N VAL A 57 -2.69 -4.25 -11.04
CA VAL A 57 -1.39 -3.75 -11.51
C VAL A 57 -1.37 -3.67 -13.04
N TYR A 58 -0.92 -2.53 -13.56
CA TYR A 58 -0.74 -2.30 -14.98
C TYR A 58 0.68 -2.70 -15.40
N GLU A 59 0.80 -3.75 -16.21
CA GLU A 59 2.07 -4.24 -16.74
C GLU A 59 2.33 -3.73 -18.17
N ARG A 60 3.55 -3.94 -18.65
CA ARG A 60 3.91 -3.60 -20.04
C ARG A 60 3.06 -4.41 -21.02
N GLY A 61 2.65 -3.77 -22.12
CA GLY A 61 1.93 -4.45 -23.21
C GLY A 61 0.44 -4.70 -22.94
N LYS A 62 -0.23 -3.80 -22.20
CA LYS A 62 -1.67 -3.89 -21.84
C LYS A 62 -2.04 -5.10 -20.98
N ARG A 63 -1.06 -5.81 -20.41
CA ARG A 63 -1.30 -6.88 -19.46
C ARG A 63 -1.72 -6.27 -18.13
N VAL A 64 -2.67 -6.93 -17.48
CA VAL A 64 -3.17 -6.55 -16.17
C VAL A 64 -3.03 -7.78 -15.28
N SER A 65 -2.41 -7.60 -14.12
CA SER A 65 -2.31 -8.63 -13.08
C SER A 65 -2.91 -8.11 -11.78
N ARG A 66 -3.20 -9.01 -10.85
CA ARG A 66 -3.65 -8.65 -9.49
C ARG A 66 -2.56 -9.01 -8.50
N ALA A 67 -2.27 -8.09 -7.60
CA ALA A 67 -1.36 -8.30 -6.49
C ALA A 67 -2.08 -8.01 -5.19
N SER A 68 -1.94 -8.90 -4.21
CA SER A 68 -2.42 -8.68 -2.85
C SER A 68 -1.25 -8.36 -1.92
N PHE A 69 -1.51 -7.49 -0.95
CA PHE A 69 -0.55 -7.06 0.06
C PHE A 69 -1.24 -6.99 1.42
N ASN A 70 -0.50 -7.20 2.49
CA ASN A 70 -1.05 -7.06 3.84
C ASN A 70 -0.98 -5.59 4.28
N PHE A 71 -1.93 -5.16 5.13
CA PHE A 71 -1.83 -3.84 5.76
C PHE A 71 -0.57 -3.70 6.63
N ALA A 72 -0.09 -4.81 7.20
CA ALA A 72 1.15 -4.85 7.97
C ALA A 72 2.38 -4.51 7.11
N ASP A 73 2.35 -4.77 5.80
CA ASP A 73 3.45 -4.43 4.90
C ASP A 73 3.54 -2.91 4.69
N ILE A 74 2.41 -2.20 4.75
CA ILE A 74 2.39 -0.73 4.77
C ILE A 74 2.93 -0.21 6.09
N LEU A 75 2.44 -0.76 7.22
CA LEU A 75 2.88 -0.38 8.56
C LEU A 75 4.39 -0.55 8.76
N THR A 76 4.97 -1.59 8.18
CA THR A 76 6.42 -1.89 8.28
C THR A 76 7.26 -1.21 7.20
N GLY A 77 6.65 -0.46 6.28
CA GLY A 77 7.32 0.23 5.18
C GLY A 77 7.82 -0.69 4.06
N ILE A 78 7.47 -1.97 4.10
CA ILE A 78 7.75 -2.94 3.02
C ILE A 78 7.01 -2.53 1.75
N VAL A 79 5.78 -2.01 1.90
CA VAL A 79 4.95 -1.49 0.82
C VAL A 79 4.70 -0.01 1.05
N LYS A 80 4.98 0.82 0.05
CA LYS A 80 4.61 2.23 0.02
C LYS A 80 3.65 2.49 -1.13
N ILE A 81 2.70 3.38 -0.90
CA ILE A 81 1.70 3.77 -1.88
C ILE A 81 1.76 5.27 -2.05
N SER A 82 1.95 5.73 -3.28
CA SER A 82 2.03 7.14 -3.62
C SER A 82 1.11 7.50 -4.78
N SER A 83 0.84 8.79 -4.92
CA SER A 83 0.11 9.35 -6.05
C SER A 83 0.94 9.25 -7.33
N ILE A 84 0.32 8.86 -8.44
CA ILE A 84 0.99 8.77 -9.75
C ILE A 84 1.47 10.14 -10.25
N ASN A 85 0.72 11.21 -9.96
CA ASN A 85 0.95 12.51 -10.58
C ASN A 85 1.87 13.43 -9.76
N LYS A 86 1.91 13.25 -8.44
CA LYS A 86 2.58 14.18 -7.51
C LYS A 86 3.70 13.54 -6.70
N ASP A 87 3.94 12.23 -6.87
CA ASP A 87 4.83 11.42 -6.04
C ASP A 87 4.62 11.63 -4.52
N GLU A 88 3.38 11.99 -4.16
CA GLU A 88 2.97 12.24 -2.79
C GLU A 88 2.65 10.90 -2.12
N ASP A 89 3.33 10.60 -1.01
CA ASP A 89 3.05 9.42 -0.18
C ASP A 89 1.64 9.55 0.43
N PHE A 90 0.83 8.49 0.34
CA PHE A 90 -0.50 8.50 0.96
C PHE A 90 -0.46 8.29 2.48
N PHE A 91 0.68 7.84 3.02
CA PHE A 91 0.89 7.53 4.43
C PHE A 91 2.14 8.22 5.01
N PRO A 92 2.30 9.55 4.87
CA PRO A 92 3.49 10.26 5.34
C PRO A 92 3.71 10.13 6.85
N TRP A 93 2.62 10.00 7.62
CA TRP A 93 2.63 9.81 9.08
C TRP A 93 3.15 8.43 9.54
N LEU A 94 3.49 7.52 8.63
CA LEU A 94 4.15 6.24 8.97
C LEU A 94 5.67 6.35 8.97
N SER A 95 6.22 7.43 8.42
CA SER A 95 7.67 7.67 8.35
C SER A 95 8.19 8.63 9.43
N GLU A 96 7.33 9.01 10.40
CA GLU A 96 7.67 9.81 11.58
C GLU A 96 8.13 8.96 12.77
#